data_AF-A0A382MG87-F1
#
_entry.id   AF-A0A382MG87-F1
#
_cell.length_a   1.000
_cell.length_b   1.000
_cell.length_c   1.000
_cell.angle_alpha   90.00
_cell.angle_beta   90.00
_cell.angle_gamma   90.00
#
_symmetry.space_group_name_H-M   'P 1'
#
loop_
_entity.id
_entity.type
_entity.pdbx_description
1 polymer ?
#
loop_
_entity_poly.entity_id
_entity_poly.type
_entity_poly.pdbx_seq_one_letter_code
_entity_poly.pdbx_strand_id
1 'polypeptide(L)'
;IENADGSKFMSFTATAAATLGTDRVRVSFVQESLIYSGPAGEGFNHLEAATFINTSATTGLADNVEWNTYHYYHDHVDNGTSYCEAGRIQHFDFDYWTAGGTSCDIFSCPETIYNSEYVYMSRSFFAKGNSPQVLYVKGGQILVRGIVDGMYTIVTDDYTEYRRHDDNDIIDRVWGNIWLIDDVVYSDSYGNGMIIHPTDGGTEHVLGLIAGGSVIIANTRPNGARGQQYGSDIKINAALLAMNGGFLSHYWQNSLLDYHNWNDGLGFGIIADGRGGHRNHYRSDEQSGIYTGTDDHRGIVHLWGSIVQFKRGYMNRNFPGPYNVSPGVGYTKDYHYDWNLQLRPPPYFPDLQSNDNSVILKMASYGEAKSHE
;
A
#
# COMPACT_ATOMS: atom_id res chain seq x y z
N ILE A 1 20.14 -4.30 28.56
CA ILE A 1 21.15 -4.01 27.52
C ILE A 1 21.97 -5.27 27.33
N GLU A 2 22.11 -5.74 26.11
CA GLU A 2 22.84 -6.96 25.78
C GLU A 2 23.65 -6.73 24.49
N ASN A 3 24.88 -7.25 24.43
CA ASN A 3 25.69 -7.19 23.21
C ASN A 3 25.30 -8.30 22.22
N ALA A 4 25.78 -8.18 20.97
CA ALA A 4 25.35 -9.05 19.88
C ALA A 4 25.60 -10.56 20.10
N ASP A 5 26.62 -10.93 20.88
CA ASP A 5 26.98 -12.33 21.16
C ASP A 5 26.50 -12.84 22.54
N GLY A 6 25.79 -12.00 23.30
CA GLY A 6 25.27 -12.33 24.63
C GLY A 6 26.33 -12.46 25.72
N SER A 7 27.60 -12.16 25.44
CA SER A 7 28.69 -12.27 26.41
C SER A 7 28.68 -11.19 27.50
N LYS A 8 27.97 -10.08 27.26
CA LYS A 8 27.81 -8.97 28.20
C LYS A 8 26.34 -8.59 28.30
N PHE A 9 25.81 -8.59 29.52
CA PHE A 9 24.48 -8.03 29.80
C PHE A 9 24.53 -7.05 30.96
N MET A 10 23.71 -6.00 30.85
CA MET A 10 23.42 -5.03 31.90
C MET A 10 21.91 -4.87 32.04
N SER A 11 21.39 -5.02 33.26
CA SER A 11 19.99 -4.81 33.61
C SER A 11 19.88 -3.75 34.71
N PHE A 12 18.85 -2.92 34.65
CA PHE A 12 18.57 -1.88 35.64
C PHE A 12 17.11 -1.40 35.50
N THR A 13 16.58 -0.81 36.58
CA THR A 13 15.30 -0.10 36.60
C THR A 13 15.51 1.33 36.13
N ALA A 14 15.06 1.65 34.92
CA ALA A 14 15.09 3.00 34.38
C ALA A 14 14.07 3.92 35.06
N THR A 15 14.43 5.18 35.30
CA THR A 15 13.56 6.19 35.94
C THR A 15 13.25 7.38 35.02
N ALA A 16 14.11 7.66 34.05
CA ALA A 16 13.88 8.67 33.02
C ALA A 16 14.78 8.42 31.82
N ALA A 17 14.39 8.92 30.66
CA ALA A 17 15.25 9.02 29.49
C ALA A 17 15.22 10.46 28.94
N ALA A 18 16.35 10.95 28.46
CA ALA A 18 16.46 12.26 27.80
C ALA A 18 17.40 12.14 26.61
N THR A 19 17.09 12.85 25.52
CA THR A 19 18.00 12.98 24.38
C THR A 19 19.23 13.81 24.78
N LEU A 20 20.39 13.41 24.28
CA LEU A 20 21.66 14.10 24.51
C LEU A 20 22.29 14.46 23.16
N GLY A 21 21.74 15.48 22.51
CA GLY A 21 22.01 15.77 21.10
C GLY A 21 21.07 14.98 20.19
N THR A 22 21.48 14.78 18.93
CA THR A 22 20.66 14.13 17.89
C THR A 22 20.87 12.62 17.78
N ASP A 23 21.92 12.09 18.41
CA ASP A 23 22.43 10.74 18.18
C ASP A 23 22.58 9.89 19.46
N ARG A 24 22.26 10.47 20.63
CA ARG A 24 22.48 9.82 21.93
C ARG A 24 21.28 9.98 22.85
N VAL A 25 21.07 8.97 23.68
CA VAL A 25 20.07 8.96 24.73
C VAL A 25 20.77 8.77 26.07
N ARG A 26 20.45 9.61 27.04
CA ARG A 26 20.82 9.46 28.44
C ARG A 26 19.68 8.78 29.18
N VAL A 27 19.95 7.65 29.81
CA VAL A 27 19.00 6.94 30.66
C VAL A 27 19.39 7.10 32.12
N SER A 28 18.49 7.65 32.93
CA SER A 28 18.61 7.65 34.39
C SER A 28 18.06 6.33 34.92
N PHE A 29 18.70 5.75 35.93
CA PHE A 29 18.30 4.47 36.52
C PHE A 29 18.52 4.44 38.02
N VAL A 30 17.85 3.52 38.71
CA VAL A 30 18.01 3.27 40.16
C VAL A 30 19.31 2.52 40.38
N GLN A 31 20.28 3.12 41.08
CA GLN A 31 21.61 2.54 41.22
C GLN A 31 21.61 1.15 41.85
N GLU A 32 20.74 0.89 42.85
CA GLU A 32 20.67 -0.43 43.51
C GLU A 32 20.12 -1.55 42.61
N SER A 33 19.48 -1.19 41.49
CA SER A 33 18.92 -2.16 40.53
C SER A 33 19.93 -2.63 39.48
N LEU A 34 21.12 -2.02 39.44
CA LEU A 34 22.11 -2.31 38.41
C LEU A 34 22.69 -3.72 38.61
N ILE A 35 22.47 -4.56 37.62
CA ILE A 35 23.05 -5.89 37.50
C ILE A 35 23.89 -5.89 36.23
N TYR A 36 25.14 -6.33 36.35
CA TYR A 36 26.03 -6.55 35.21
C TYR A 36 26.55 -7.99 35.24
N SER A 37 26.63 -8.61 34.07
CA SER A 37 27.32 -9.87 33.86
C SER A 37 28.15 -9.77 32.60
N GLY A 38 29.39 -10.24 32.71
CA GLY A 38 30.36 -10.24 31.63
C GLY A 38 31.73 -10.64 32.15
N PRO A 39 32.77 -10.62 31.29
CA PRO A 39 34.13 -10.91 31.72
C PRO A 39 34.60 -9.94 32.82
N ALA A 40 35.36 -10.46 33.78
CA ALA A 40 35.83 -9.67 34.92
C ALA A 40 36.69 -8.48 34.45
N GLY A 41 36.32 -7.27 34.86
CA GLY A 41 37.03 -6.04 34.51
C GLY A 41 36.67 -5.46 33.14
N GLU A 42 35.81 -6.12 32.37
CA GLU A 42 35.39 -5.67 31.04
C GLU A 42 33.96 -5.13 31.10
N GLY A 43 33.70 -4.00 30.45
CA GLY A 43 32.38 -3.40 30.23
C GLY A 43 31.97 -3.43 28.76
N PHE A 44 30.92 -2.68 28.40
CA PHE A 44 30.62 -2.41 26.99
C PHE A 44 31.71 -1.51 26.39
N ASN A 45 32.21 -1.89 25.23
CA ASN A 45 33.24 -1.15 24.51
C ASN A 45 32.64 0.02 23.72
N HIS A 46 33.46 1.02 23.43
CA HIS A 46 33.06 2.10 22.54
C HIS A 46 32.68 1.54 21.15
N LEU A 47 31.52 1.95 20.63
CA LEU A 47 30.94 1.48 19.37
C LEU A 47 30.59 -0.02 19.34
N GLU A 48 30.55 -0.70 20.49
CA GLU A 48 30.00 -2.06 20.56
C GLU A 48 28.50 -2.01 20.28
N ALA A 49 28.05 -2.82 19.31
CA ALA A 49 26.63 -2.97 19.02
C ALA A 49 25.94 -3.63 20.21
N ALA A 50 24.93 -2.97 20.75
CA ALA A 50 24.15 -3.47 21.87
C ALA A 50 22.65 -3.17 21.67
N THR A 51 21.82 -4.08 22.16
CA THR A 51 20.37 -3.97 22.11
C THR A 51 19.85 -3.47 23.45
N PHE A 52 18.98 -2.46 23.42
CA PHE A 52 18.27 -1.98 24.60
C PHE A 52 16.92 -2.71 24.70
N ILE A 53 16.71 -3.47 25.78
CA ILE A 53 15.55 -4.36 25.97
C ILE A 53 14.74 -3.85 27.16
N ASN A 54 13.45 -3.60 26.97
CA ASN A 54 12.54 -3.26 28.06
C ASN A 54 11.94 -4.54 28.67
N THR A 55 12.53 -5.03 29.76
CA THR A 55 12.07 -6.25 30.45
C THR A 55 10.78 -6.07 31.24
N SER A 56 10.34 -4.81 31.45
CA SER A 56 9.06 -4.46 32.07
C SER A 56 7.96 -4.18 31.05
N ALA A 57 8.27 -4.26 29.75
CA ALA A 57 7.24 -4.22 28.72
C ALA A 57 6.27 -5.38 28.97
N THR A 58 4.97 -5.10 28.89
CA THR A 58 3.95 -6.14 28.94
C THR A 58 4.25 -7.17 27.86
N THR A 59 4.30 -8.44 28.24
CA THR A 59 4.33 -9.54 27.26
C THR A 59 2.94 -9.66 26.66
N GLY A 60 2.84 -9.54 25.34
CA GLY A 60 1.56 -9.53 24.62
C GLY A 60 1.22 -8.16 24.03
N LEU A 61 0.03 -8.07 23.45
CA LEU A 61 -0.51 -6.84 22.88
C LEU A 61 -0.73 -5.80 23.99
N ALA A 62 -0.38 -4.54 23.75
CA ALA A 62 -0.60 -3.48 24.73
C ALA A 62 -2.10 -3.16 24.84
N ASP A 63 -2.73 -3.42 25.98
CA ASP A 63 -4.19 -3.28 26.19
C ASP A 63 -4.76 -1.88 25.87
N ASN A 64 -3.89 -0.86 25.80
CA ASN A 64 -4.23 0.54 25.51
C ASN A 64 -3.92 0.97 24.07
N VAL A 65 -3.42 0.07 23.24
CA VAL A 65 -3.24 0.28 21.80
C VAL A 65 -4.40 -0.43 21.11
N GLU A 66 -5.06 0.25 20.20
CA GLU A 66 -6.06 -0.38 19.35
C GLU A 66 -5.33 -1.30 18.36
N TRP A 67 -5.49 -2.62 18.52
CA TRP A 67 -4.88 -3.59 17.64
C TRP A 67 -5.82 -3.86 16.47
N ASN A 68 -5.26 -3.80 15.26
CA ASN A 68 -5.95 -4.17 14.03
C ASN A 68 -6.63 -5.53 14.18
N THR A 69 -7.97 -5.56 14.18
CA THR A 69 -8.69 -6.83 14.25
C THR A 69 -8.51 -7.57 12.94
N TYR A 70 -8.03 -8.81 13.01
CA TYR A 70 -7.72 -9.69 11.87
C TYR A 70 -8.73 -9.58 10.71
N HIS A 71 -10.02 -9.60 11.02
CA HIS A 71 -11.10 -9.60 10.01
C HIS A 71 -11.19 -8.35 9.13
N TYR A 72 -10.66 -7.21 9.57
CA TYR A 72 -10.69 -5.96 8.80
C TYR A 72 -9.56 -5.84 7.79
N TYR A 73 -8.56 -6.69 7.90
CA TYR A 73 -7.37 -6.63 7.07
C TYR A 73 -7.24 -7.90 6.24
N HIS A 74 -7.51 -9.07 6.81
CA HIS A 74 -7.24 -10.34 6.14
C HIS A 74 -8.44 -10.94 5.42
N ASP A 75 -8.20 -11.57 4.28
CA ASP A 75 -9.24 -12.16 3.44
C ASP A 75 -9.26 -13.70 3.43
N HIS A 76 -8.50 -14.30 4.35
CA HIS A 76 -8.41 -15.74 4.56
C HIS A 76 -8.97 -16.13 5.93
N VAL A 77 -9.00 -17.44 6.20
CA VAL A 77 -9.34 -17.98 7.52
C VAL A 77 -8.13 -17.89 8.47
N ASP A 78 -8.41 -17.65 9.75
CA ASP A 78 -7.39 -17.57 10.79
C ASP A 78 -6.95 -18.97 11.23
N ASN A 79 -6.13 -19.62 10.40
CA ASN A 79 -5.68 -21.00 10.62
C ASN A 79 -4.15 -21.16 10.61
N GLY A 80 -3.41 -20.06 10.64
CA GLY A 80 -1.94 -20.02 10.65
C GLY A 80 -1.25 -20.58 9.40
N THR A 81 -1.99 -20.95 8.35
CA THR A 81 -1.45 -21.59 7.13
C THR A 81 -1.92 -20.95 5.83
N SER A 82 -2.98 -20.15 5.89
CA SER A 82 -3.53 -19.43 4.75
C SER A 82 -2.96 -18.01 4.71
N TYR A 83 -2.88 -17.45 3.50
CA TYR A 83 -2.41 -16.09 3.25
C TYR A 83 -3.44 -15.33 2.43
N CYS A 84 -3.37 -14.00 2.48
CA CYS A 84 -4.22 -13.16 1.65
C CYS A 84 -4.01 -13.42 0.15
N GLU A 85 -5.10 -13.45 -0.63
CA GLU A 85 -5.02 -13.60 -2.08
C GLU A 85 -4.84 -12.26 -2.79
N ALA A 86 -3.83 -12.14 -3.68
CA ALA A 86 -3.51 -10.89 -4.40
C ALA A 86 -4.69 -10.18 -5.11
N GLY A 87 -5.74 -10.91 -5.50
CA GLY A 87 -6.89 -10.39 -6.25
C GLY A 87 -8.17 -10.17 -5.42
N ARG A 88 -8.08 -10.24 -4.09
CA ARG A 88 -9.23 -10.10 -3.18
C ARG A 88 -9.03 -8.89 -2.25
N ILE A 89 -9.59 -8.92 -1.04
CA ILE A 89 -9.46 -7.83 -0.06
C ILE A 89 -7.97 -7.69 0.25
N GLN A 90 -7.42 -6.52 -0.08
CA GLN A 90 -6.02 -6.19 0.17
C GLN A 90 -5.94 -5.15 1.27
N HIS A 91 -4.83 -5.20 1.99
CA HIS A 91 -4.50 -4.21 3.01
C HIS A 91 -4.19 -2.90 2.30
N PHE A 92 -5.18 -2.00 2.27
CA PHE A 92 -4.90 -0.60 2.05
C PHE A 92 -4.58 0.02 3.40
N ASP A 93 -3.52 0.82 3.40
CA ASP A 93 -3.30 1.89 4.37
C ASP A 93 -2.86 1.46 5.78
N PHE A 94 -1.62 1.82 6.11
CA PHE A 94 -1.09 1.88 7.47
C PHE A 94 -1.38 3.28 8.03
N ASP A 95 -2.57 3.47 8.60
CA ASP A 95 -2.98 4.56 9.50
C ASP A 95 -2.54 6.00 9.20
N TYR A 96 -2.05 6.33 8.00
CA TYR A 96 -1.54 7.67 7.72
C TYR A 96 -2.63 8.75 7.80
N TRP A 97 -3.90 8.33 7.80
CA TRP A 97 -5.09 9.16 7.89
C TRP A 97 -5.31 9.64 9.34
N THR A 98 -4.72 8.97 10.33
CA THR A 98 -4.80 9.36 11.73
C THR A 98 -3.85 10.52 12.05
N ALA A 99 -2.73 10.64 11.31
CA ALA A 99 -1.72 11.68 11.55
C ALA A 99 -2.27 13.11 11.46
N GLY A 100 -3.29 13.31 10.62
CA GLY A 100 -4.01 14.58 10.47
C GLY A 100 -5.21 14.76 11.39
N GLY A 101 -5.55 13.74 12.19
CA GLY A 101 -6.80 13.65 12.93
C GLY A 101 -8.02 13.71 12.01
N THR A 102 -9.19 14.04 12.58
CA THR A 102 -10.48 13.99 11.87
C THR A 102 -10.63 15.05 10.77
N SER A 103 -9.72 16.03 10.74
CA SER A 103 -9.86 17.23 9.90
C SER A 103 -9.06 17.17 8.59
N CYS A 104 -8.11 16.24 8.43
CA CYS A 104 -7.28 16.22 7.23
C CYS A 104 -6.65 14.87 6.89
N ASP A 105 -6.25 14.72 5.62
CA ASP A 105 -5.53 13.56 5.08
C ASP A 105 -4.43 14.02 4.10
N ILE A 106 -3.87 13.08 3.34
CA ILE A 106 -2.78 13.31 2.36
C ILE A 106 -3.12 14.32 1.26
N PHE A 107 -4.40 14.60 1.01
CA PHE A 107 -4.86 15.56 0.00
C PHE A 107 -5.01 16.97 0.56
N SER A 108 -5.43 17.11 1.82
CA SER A 108 -5.68 18.43 2.42
C SER A 108 -4.56 18.93 3.33
N CYS A 109 -3.80 18.04 3.96
CA CYS A 109 -2.65 18.40 4.80
C CYS A 109 -1.44 17.49 4.52
N PRO A 110 -0.92 17.51 3.28
CA PRO A 110 0.18 16.62 2.88
C PRO A 110 1.41 16.75 3.79
N GLU A 111 1.76 17.96 4.23
CA GLU A 111 2.93 18.16 5.12
C GLU A 111 2.78 17.44 6.46
N THR A 112 1.58 17.46 7.06
CA THR A 112 1.33 16.72 8.31
C THR A 112 1.47 15.22 8.10
N ILE A 113 0.91 14.71 7.01
CA ILE A 113 0.93 13.28 6.71
C ILE A 113 2.35 12.82 6.36
N TYR A 114 3.05 13.53 5.48
CA TYR A 114 4.38 13.13 5.01
C TYR A 114 5.48 13.25 6.06
N ASN A 115 5.26 14.06 7.11
CA ASN A 115 6.18 14.19 8.23
C ASN A 115 5.76 13.36 9.47
N SER A 116 4.74 12.50 9.34
CA SER A 116 4.26 11.65 10.43
C SER A 116 5.08 10.36 10.57
N GLU A 117 4.90 9.68 11.70
CA GLU A 117 5.55 8.39 11.98
C GLU A 117 5.12 7.24 11.04
N TYR A 118 4.01 7.42 10.30
CA TYR A 118 3.54 6.45 9.31
C TYR A 118 4.37 6.45 8.01
N VAL A 119 5.19 7.49 7.79
CA VAL A 119 6.04 7.58 6.59
C VAL A 119 7.44 7.09 6.92
N TYR A 120 7.70 5.84 6.55
CA TYR A 120 8.98 5.18 6.79
C TYR A 120 10.14 5.72 5.93
N MET A 121 9.84 6.25 4.74
CA MET A 121 10.85 6.76 3.80
C MET A 121 10.59 8.24 3.49
N SER A 122 11.62 9.06 3.65
CA SER A 122 11.56 10.48 3.26
C SER A 122 11.23 10.65 1.79
N ARG A 123 10.54 11.74 1.45
CA ARG A 123 10.19 12.08 0.08
C ARG A 123 11.45 12.12 -0.79
N SER A 124 11.50 11.23 -1.77
CA SER A 124 12.59 11.14 -2.73
C SER A 124 12.19 11.81 -4.05
N PHE A 125 13.13 12.54 -4.65
CA PHE A 125 12.93 13.21 -5.93
C PHE A 125 13.88 12.60 -6.95
N PHE A 126 13.32 12.11 -8.05
CA PHE A 126 14.09 11.62 -9.17
C PHE A 126 14.21 12.76 -10.18
N ALA A 127 15.45 13.16 -10.48
CA ALA A 127 15.68 14.21 -11.45
C ALA A 127 15.09 13.80 -12.80
N LYS A 128 14.47 14.77 -13.50
CA LYS A 128 14.05 14.61 -14.88
C LYS A 128 15.25 14.13 -15.69
N GLY A 129 15.25 12.84 -16.03
CA GLY A 129 16.32 12.22 -16.78
C GLY A 129 16.12 12.44 -18.27
N ASN A 130 17.21 12.58 -19.01
CA ASN A 130 17.21 12.39 -20.47
C ASN A 130 17.14 10.91 -20.86
N SER A 131 16.99 10.00 -19.88
CA SER A 131 17.02 8.55 -20.07
C SER A 131 15.84 7.87 -19.35
N PRO A 132 15.30 6.79 -19.93
CA PRO A 132 14.41 5.83 -19.27
C PRO A 132 14.83 5.52 -17.81
N GLN A 133 13.90 5.59 -16.85
CA GLN A 133 14.17 5.26 -15.44
C GLN A 133 13.31 4.10 -14.95
N VAL A 134 13.89 3.25 -14.10
CA VAL A 134 13.17 2.19 -13.37
C VAL A 134 13.24 2.51 -11.88
N LEU A 135 12.08 2.62 -11.25
CA LEU A 135 11.91 2.85 -9.82
C LEU A 135 11.47 1.54 -9.18
N TYR A 136 12.43 0.80 -8.61
CA TYR A 136 12.15 -0.43 -7.91
C TYR A 136 11.92 -0.16 -6.41
N VAL A 137 10.79 -0.63 -5.90
CA VAL A 137 10.36 -0.45 -4.52
C VAL A 137 10.39 -1.80 -3.82
N LYS A 138 11.41 -1.94 -2.97
CA LYS A 138 11.64 -3.13 -2.17
C LYS A 138 10.79 -3.12 -0.91
N GLY A 139 10.15 -4.24 -0.59
CA GLY A 139 9.56 -4.51 0.72
C GLY A 139 8.24 -3.78 1.02
N GLY A 140 7.42 -3.46 0.02
CA GLY A 140 6.14 -2.82 0.30
C GLY A 140 5.28 -2.42 -0.89
N GLN A 141 4.15 -1.83 -0.53
CA GLN A 141 3.16 -1.25 -1.43
C GLN A 141 3.50 0.21 -1.71
N ILE A 142 2.95 0.78 -2.78
CA ILE A 142 3.12 2.21 -3.08
C ILE A 142 1.80 2.93 -3.34
N LEU A 143 1.79 4.23 -3.04
CA LEU A 143 0.73 5.15 -3.42
C LEU A 143 1.22 6.02 -4.58
N VAL A 144 0.44 6.12 -5.66
CA VAL A 144 0.81 6.81 -6.89
C VAL A 144 -0.26 7.83 -7.27
N ARG A 145 0.19 9.05 -7.60
CA ARG A 145 -0.58 10.15 -8.17
C ARG A 145 0.33 11.15 -8.87
N GLY A 146 -0.23 11.96 -9.76
CA GLY A 146 0.37 13.20 -10.25
C GLY A 146 0.65 13.19 -11.75
N ILE A 147 1.60 14.05 -12.13
CA ILE A 147 1.93 14.31 -13.53
C ILE A 147 3.22 13.57 -13.89
N VAL A 148 3.21 12.85 -15.00
CA VAL A 148 4.35 12.13 -15.55
C VAL A 148 4.98 12.98 -16.65
N ASP A 149 6.24 13.35 -16.45
CA ASP A 149 7.09 14.04 -17.42
C ASP A 149 8.37 13.23 -17.63
N GLY A 150 8.32 12.33 -18.61
CA GLY A 150 9.41 11.43 -18.99
C GLY A 150 8.96 9.99 -19.22
N MET A 151 9.92 9.08 -19.18
CA MET A 151 9.69 7.64 -19.34
C MET A 151 10.10 6.92 -18.06
N TYR A 152 9.13 6.33 -17.36
CA TYR A 152 9.34 5.67 -16.07
C TYR A 152 8.66 4.31 -16.06
N THR A 153 9.27 3.35 -15.36
CA THR A 153 8.60 2.13 -14.92
C THR A 153 8.75 2.04 -13.41
N ILE A 154 7.64 1.84 -12.69
CA ILE A 154 7.63 1.59 -11.25
C ILE A 154 7.36 0.10 -11.03
N VAL A 155 8.18 -0.54 -10.20
CA VAL A 155 8.11 -1.98 -9.91
C VAL A 155 8.08 -2.19 -8.41
N THR A 156 7.14 -3.00 -7.91
CA THR A 156 7.10 -3.45 -6.51
C THR A 156 7.55 -4.90 -6.39
N ASP A 157 7.97 -5.31 -5.20
CA ASP A 157 8.14 -6.73 -4.86
C ASP A 157 6.83 -7.53 -4.98
N ASP A 158 6.92 -8.85 -5.13
CA ASP A 158 5.77 -9.75 -5.12
C ASP A 158 4.96 -9.59 -3.83
N TYR A 159 5.55 -9.93 -2.69
CA TYR A 159 4.97 -9.76 -1.37
C TYR A 159 6.06 -9.58 -0.32
N THR A 160 5.68 -9.07 0.84
CA THR A 160 6.51 -8.98 2.04
C THR A 160 5.89 -9.83 3.13
N GLU A 161 6.69 -10.70 3.75
CA GLU A 161 6.29 -11.44 4.93
C GLU A 161 6.45 -10.56 6.18
N TYR A 162 5.48 -10.64 7.07
CA TYR A 162 5.48 -9.90 8.33
C TYR A 162 4.90 -10.76 9.44
N ARG A 163 5.30 -10.47 10.68
CA ARG A 163 4.64 -11.04 11.86
C ARG A 163 3.37 -10.27 12.12
N ARG A 164 2.25 -10.96 12.32
CA ARG A 164 1.00 -10.25 12.56
C ARG A 164 1.09 -9.47 13.86
N HIS A 165 0.46 -8.32 13.86
CA HIS A 165 0.48 -7.42 14.99
C HIS A 165 -0.33 -8.00 16.16
N ASP A 166 -1.43 -8.70 15.87
CA ASP A 166 -2.32 -9.36 16.84
C ASP A 166 -1.77 -10.70 17.37
N ASP A 167 -0.91 -11.38 16.60
CA ASP A 167 -0.21 -12.59 17.01
C ASP A 167 1.17 -12.67 16.34
N ASN A 168 2.22 -12.38 17.13
CA ASN A 168 3.58 -12.35 16.64
C ASN A 168 4.18 -13.73 16.31
N ASP A 169 3.51 -14.82 16.70
CA ASP A 169 3.91 -16.19 16.33
C ASP A 169 3.45 -16.56 14.92
N ILE A 170 2.50 -15.81 14.35
CA ILE A 170 1.97 -16.02 13.00
C ILE A 170 2.70 -15.11 12.00
N ILE A 171 3.17 -15.73 10.92
CA ILE A 171 3.73 -15.02 9.75
C ILE A 171 2.63 -14.94 8.68
N ASP A 172 2.41 -13.74 8.17
CA ASP A 172 1.48 -13.46 7.08
C ASP A 172 2.15 -12.67 5.96
N ARG A 173 1.43 -12.34 4.89
CA ARG A 173 1.93 -11.71 3.67
C ARG A 173 1.12 -10.49 3.29
N VAL A 174 1.84 -9.43 2.92
CA VAL A 174 1.29 -8.26 2.25
C VAL A 174 1.82 -8.25 0.81
N TRP A 175 0.93 -8.27 -0.17
CA TRP A 175 1.33 -8.15 -1.58
C TRP A 175 1.85 -6.76 -1.88
N GLY A 176 2.87 -6.64 -2.73
CA GLY A 176 3.37 -5.36 -3.23
C GLY A 176 2.41 -4.79 -4.27
N ASN A 177 1.31 -4.19 -3.81
CA ASN A 177 0.33 -3.53 -4.66
C ASN A 177 0.78 -2.11 -5.03
N ILE A 178 0.28 -1.63 -6.18
CA ILE A 178 0.36 -0.23 -6.59
C ILE A 178 -1.03 0.40 -6.43
N TRP A 179 -1.16 1.38 -5.55
CA TRP A 179 -2.40 2.09 -5.29
C TRP A 179 -2.45 3.41 -6.03
N LEU A 180 -3.42 3.56 -6.92
CA LEU A 180 -3.71 4.82 -7.59
C LEU A 180 -4.60 5.65 -6.66
N ILE A 181 -4.03 6.70 -6.06
CA ILE A 181 -4.71 7.51 -5.04
C ILE A 181 -5.29 8.82 -5.59
N ASP A 182 -4.97 9.16 -6.83
CA ASP A 182 -5.48 10.30 -7.60
C ASP A 182 -5.13 10.07 -9.09
N ASP A 183 -5.50 11.01 -9.95
CA ASP A 183 -5.11 11.04 -11.36
C ASP A 183 -3.59 10.81 -11.54
N VAL A 184 -3.24 10.02 -12.56
CA VAL A 184 -1.87 9.83 -13.05
C VAL A 184 -1.88 10.08 -14.55
N VAL A 185 -1.38 11.24 -14.98
CA VAL A 185 -1.49 11.68 -16.38
C VAL A 185 -0.16 12.17 -16.94
N TYR A 186 0.03 12.04 -18.25
CA TYR A 186 1.18 12.66 -18.92
C TYR A 186 1.03 14.18 -18.90
N SER A 187 2.16 14.91 -18.84
CA SER A 187 2.14 16.38 -18.71
C SER A 187 1.51 17.12 -19.88
N ASP A 188 1.35 16.46 -21.02
CA ASP A 188 0.75 16.98 -22.25
C ASP A 188 -0.64 16.41 -22.53
N SER A 189 -1.17 15.52 -21.69
CA SER A 189 -2.53 14.99 -21.85
C SER A 189 -3.58 16.09 -21.77
N TYR A 190 -4.68 15.92 -22.51
CA TYR A 190 -5.85 16.77 -22.40
C TYR A 190 -6.46 16.70 -20.98
N GLY A 191 -7.29 17.68 -20.63
CA GLY A 191 -7.89 17.76 -19.29
C GLY A 191 -8.78 16.56 -18.90
N ASN A 192 -9.26 15.79 -19.88
CA ASN A 192 -9.99 14.53 -19.66
C ASN A 192 -9.06 13.31 -19.52
N GLY A 193 -7.74 13.47 -19.60
CA GLY A 193 -6.74 12.41 -19.52
C GLY A 193 -6.36 11.83 -20.89
N MET A 194 -7.01 12.25 -21.98
CA MET A 194 -6.69 11.77 -23.31
C MET A 194 -5.26 12.16 -23.68
N ILE A 195 -4.48 11.16 -24.11
CA ILE A 195 -3.13 11.37 -24.60
C ILE A 195 -3.14 12.10 -25.95
N ILE A 196 -2.09 12.87 -26.21
CA ILE A 196 -1.82 13.41 -27.54
C ILE A 196 -0.88 12.42 -28.23
N HIS A 197 -1.27 11.92 -29.40
CA HIS A 197 -0.44 10.95 -30.12
C HIS A 197 0.87 11.63 -30.59
N PRO A 198 2.02 10.92 -30.61
CA PRO A 198 3.29 11.52 -31.02
C PRO A 198 3.27 11.97 -32.50
N THR A 199 2.47 11.29 -33.33
CA THR A 199 2.23 11.68 -34.73
C THR A 199 1.47 12.99 -34.87
N ASP A 200 0.71 13.38 -33.84
CA ASP A 200 -0.09 14.60 -33.80
C ASP A 200 0.60 15.73 -33.00
N GLY A 201 1.90 15.56 -32.71
CA GLY A 201 2.71 16.53 -31.96
C GLY A 201 2.72 16.32 -30.44
N GLY A 202 2.19 15.19 -29.96
CA GLY A 202 2.28 14.79 -28.56
C GLY A 202 3.69 14.39 -28.14
N THR A 203 3.89 14.32 -26.82
CA THR A 203 5.13 13.84 -26.22
C THR A 203 5.20 12.33 -26.27
N GLU A 204 6.39 11.81 -25.97
CA GLU A 204 6.62 10.38 -25.85
C GLU A 204 6.76 9.98 -24.37
N HIS A 205 5.99 10.63 -23.49
CA HIS A 205 5.90 10.27 -22.09
C HIS A 205 5.24 8.89 -21.95
N VAL A 206 5.80 8.06 -21.07
CA VAL A 206 5.32 6.71 -20.83
C VAL A 206 5.51 6.34 -19.37
N LEU A 207 4.46 5.77 -18.77
CA LEU A 207 4.52 5.18 -17.44
C LEU A 207 4.21 3.69 -17.50
N GLY A 208 5.10 2.86 -16.95
CA GLY A 208 4.86 1.45 -16.66
C GLY A 208 4.59 1.25 -15.16
N LEU A 209 3.54 0.52 -14.80
CA LEU A 209 3.25 0.11 -13.44
C LEU A 209 3.27 -1.42 -13.37
N ILE A 210 4.29 -1.98 -12.72
CA ILE A 210 4.47 -3.42 -12.53
C ILE A 210 4.24 -3.72 -11.05
N ALA A 211 3.05 -4.21 -10.73
CA ALA A 211 2.68 -4.61 -9.37
C ALA A 211 2.96 -6.10 -9.18
N GLY A 212 3.74 -6.45 -8.14
CA GLY A 212 3.86 -7.82 -7.67
C GLY A 212 2.51 -8.42 -7.29
N GLY A 213 1.65 -7.64 -6.65
CA GLY A 213 0.24 -7.97 -6.40
C GLY A 213 -0.71 -7.47 -7.50
N SER A 214 -1.48 -6.45 -7.14
CA SER A 214 -2.49 -5.79 -7.96
C SER A 214 -2.18 -4.32 -8.19
N VAL A 215 -2.70 -3.75 -9.28
CA VAL A 215 -2.87 -2.30 -9.42
C VAL A 215 -4.29 -1.96 -8.96
N ILE A 216 -4.43 -1.12 -7.95
CA ILE A 216 -5.71 -0.89 -7.28
C ILE A 216 -6.04 0.60 -7.32
N ILE A 217 -7.25 0.95 -7.79
CA ILE A 217 -7.78 2.31 -7.64
C ILE A 217 -8.27 2.45 -6.21
N ALA A 218 -7.56 3.25 -5.41
CA ALA A 218 -7.86 3.45 -4.01
C ALA A 218 -9.16 4.26 -3.82
N ASN A 219 -9.89 3.97 -2.75
CA ASN A 219 -11.06 4.73 -2.32
C ASN A 219 -10.63 6.05 -1.66
N THR A 220 -10.23 7.03 -2.45
CA THR A 220 -9.77 8.35 -1.99
C THR A 220 -10.74 9.44 -2.41
N ARG A 221 -10.69 10.59 -1.72
CA ARG A 221 -11.55 11.75 -2.03
C ARG A 221 -11.46 12.19 -3.50
N PRO A 222 -10.28 12.36 -4.12
CA PRO A 222 -10.20 12.71 -5.54
C PRO A 222 -10.82 11.64 -6.45
N ASN A 223 -10.62 10.36 -6.13
CA ASN A 223 -11.15 9.23 -6.91
C ASN A 223 -12.66 8.99 -6.69
N GLY A 224 -13.42 9.97 -6.20
CA GLY A 224 -14.86 9.84 -6.05
C GLY A 224 -15.35 8.98 -4.90
N ALA A 225 -14.55 8.87 -3.83
CA ALA A 225 -14.97 8.21 -2.61
C ALA A 225 -16.36 8.64 -2.14
N ARG A 226 -17.07 7.69 -1.52
CA ARG A 226 -18.41 7.88 -0.96
C ARG A 226 -19.45 8.22 -2.02
N GLY A 227 -19.49 7.43 -3.09
CA GLY A 227 -20.48 7.64 -4.16
C GLY A 227 -20.41 9.03 -4.82
N GLN A 228 -19.21 9.51 -5.15
CA GLN A 228 -18.96 10.85 -5.73
C GLN A 228 -19.30 12.05 -4.82
N GLN A 229 -19.34 11.89 -3.50
CA GLN A 229 -19.57 13.02 -2.58
C GLN A 229 -18.42 14.06 -2.61
N TYR A 230 -17.20 13.65 -2.96
CA TYR A 230 -16.02 14.53 -2.99
C TYR A 230 -15.59 14.86 -4.42
N GLY A 231 -14.86 13.95 -5.05
CA GLY A 231 -14.48 14.02 -6.45
C GLY A 231 -15.33 13.08 -7.29
N SER A 232 -14.84 12.80 -8.48
CA SER A 232 -15.37 11.75 -9.33
C SER A 232 -14.27 11.32 -10.28
N ASP A 233 -14.43 10.10 -10.78
CA ASP A 233 -13.63 9.58 -11.87
C ASP A 233 -12.16 9.40 -11.47
N ILE A 234 -11.37 8.82 -12.37
CA ILE A 234 -9.92 8.82 -12.30
C ILE A 234 -9.36 8.71 -13.71
N LYS A 235 -8.30 9.45 -13.98
CA LYS A 235 -7.58 9.46 -15.24
C LYS A 235 -6.24 8.79 -15.08
N ILE A 236 -5.94 7.86 -15.97
CA ILE A 236 -4.74 7.03 -15.89
C ILE A 236 -4.09 6.99 -17.27
N ASN A 237 -2.85 7.45 -17.36
CA ASN A 237 -1.96 7.27 -18.50
C ASN A 237 -0.82 6.33 -18.08
N ALA A 238 -1.00 5.03 -18.32
CA ALA A 238 0.00 4.02 -17.95
C ALA A 238 -0.23 2.66 -18.62
N ALA A 239 0.85 1.92 -18.87
CA ALA A 239 0.80 0.48 -19.06
C ALA A 239 0.81 -0.23 -17.69
N LEU A 240 -0.16 -1.09 -17.46
CA LEU A 240 -0.38 -1.79 -16.20
C LEU A 240 -0.03 -3.28 -16.34
N LEU A 241 0.75 -3.82 -15.40
CA LEU A 241 1.04 -5.23 -15.25
C LEU A 241 0.81 -5.64 -13.78
N ALA A 242 -0.19 -6.48 -13.53
CA ALA A 242 -0.42 -7.12 -12.23
C ALA A 242 0.05 -8.59 -12.28
N MET A 243 1.15 -8.89 -11.60
CA MET A 243 1.86 -10.17 -11.73
C MET A 243 1.12 -11.34 -11.08
N ASN A 244 0.50 -11.12 -9.92
CA ASN A 244 -0.26 -12.15 -9.19
C ASN A 244 -1.74 -11.79 -9.01
N GLY A 245 -2.08 -10.51 -9.14
CA GLY A 245 -3.42 -9.97 -8.94
C GLY A 245 -4.06 -9.45 -10.22
N GLY A 246 -4.77 -8.33 -10.11
CA GLY A 246 -5.47 -7.70 -11.22
C GLY A 246 -5.44 -6.18 -11.20
N PHE A 247 -6.12 -5.56 -12.17
CA PHE A 247 -6.46 -4.15 -12.13
C PHE A 247 -7.89 -4.00 -11.61
N LEU A 248 -8.07 -3.57 -10.35
CA LEU A 248 -9.35 -3.56 -9.66
C LEU A 248 -9.62 -2.24 -8.91
N SER A 249 -10.89 -1.98 -8.61
CA SER A 249 -11.27 -0.92 -7.68
C SER A 249 -11.17 -1.41 -6.24
N HIS A 250 -10.89 -0.50 -5.32
CA HIS A 250 -10.93 -0.76 -3.88
C HIS A 250 -12.39 -0.86 -3.40
N TYR A 251 -13.10 -1.90 -3.82
CA TYR A 251 -14.53 -2.07 -3.57
C TYR A 251 -14.88 -2.54 -2.15
N TRP A 252 -13.94 -3.15 -1.41
CA TRP A 252 -14.23 -3.64 -0.07
C TRP A 252 -14.32 -2.53 0.97
N GLN A 253 -13.49 -1.49 0.85
CA GLN A 253 -13.65 -0.24 1.59
C GLN A 253 -14.72 0.60 0.90
N ASN A 254 -15.98 0.34 1.21
CA ASN A 254 -17.14 1.03 0.63
C ASN A 254 -18.03 1.67 1.69
N SER A 255 -18.85 2.62 1.26
CA SER A 255 -19.73 3.39 2.15
C SER A 255 -21.20 2.97 2.07
N LEU A 256 -21.53 1.76 1.62
CA LEU A 256 -22.93 1.31 1.60
C LEU A 256 -23.50 1.13 3.02
N LEU A 257 -24.83 1.20 3.18
CA LEU A 257 -25.52 0.87 4.43
C LEU A 257 -25.56 -0.64 4.69
N ASP A 258 -25.72 -1.43 3.63
CA ASP A 258 -25.65 -2.88 3.64
C ASP A 258 -24.40 -3.32 2.84
N TYR A 259 -23.82 -4.49 3.09
CA TYR A 259 -22.65 -5.01 2.36
C TYR A 259 -21.35 -4.22 2.59
N HIS A 260 -21.22 -3.49 3.70
CA HIS A 260 -20.04 -2.71 4.03
C HIS A 260 -19.16 -3.35 5.09
N ASN A 261 -19.66 -4.34 5.85
CA ASN A 261 -18.97 -4.90 7.00
C ASN A 261 -18.44 -6.32 6.71
N TRP A 262 -17.41 -6.73 7.43
CA TRP A 262 -16.84 -8.08 7.28
C TRP A 262 -17.82 -9.18 7.74
N ASN A 263 -18.71 -8.85 8.68
CA ASN A 263 -19.64 -9.77 9.33
C ASN A 263 -21.10 -9.60 8.89
N ASP A 264 -21.35 -9.10 7.68
CA ASP A 264 -22.70 -8.93 7.12
C ASP A 264 -23.49 -10.25 6.92
N GLY A 265 -22.95 -11.39 7.34
CA GLY A 265 -23.64 -12.69 7.33
C GLY A 265 -23.92 -13.24 5.93
N LEU A 266 -23.16 -12.80 4.94
CA LEU A 266 -23.41 -13.09 3.53
C LEU A 266 -22.99 -14.52 3.16
N GLY A 267 -23.82 -15.21 2.37
CA GLY A 267 -23.54 -16.56 1.89
C GLY A 267 -22.33 -16.70 0.96
N PHE A 268 -21.74 -15.58 0.52
CA PHE A 268 -20.55 -15.54 -0.34
C PHE A 268 -19.25 -15.22 0.42
N GLY A 269 -19.31 -15.14 1.76
CA GLY A 269 -18.18 -14.83 2.63
C GLY A 269 -17.93 -13.32 2.80
N ILE A 270 -16.70 -12.99 3.24
CA ILE A 270 -16.26 -11.61 3.49
C ILE A 270 -16.03 -10.90 2.15
N ILE A 271 -16.75 -9.78 1.95
CA ILE A 271 -16.64 -8.96 0.74
C ILE A 271 -16.25 -7.51 1.03
N ALA A 272 -16.37 -7.06 2.27
CA ALA A 272 -16.10 -5.69 2.70
C ALA A 272 -15.33 -5.67 4.02
N ASP A 273 -14.69 -4.54 4.32
CA ASP A 273 -13.77 -4.39 5.45
C ASP A 273 -14.29 -3.48 6.57
N GLY A 274 -15.51 -2.97 6.49
CA GLY A 274 -16.09 -2.08 7.51
C GLY A 274 -15.48 -0.68 7.58
N ARG A 275 -14.38 -0.39 6.87
CA ARG A 275 -13.61 0.85 7.05
C ARG A 275 -14.11 2.01 6.18
N GLY A 276 -14.92 1.74 5.16
CA GLY A 276 -15.33 2.78 4.21
C GLY A 276 -16.15 3.93 4.80
N GLY A 277 -16.85 3.73 5.92
CA GLY A 277 -17.53 4.80 6.66
C GLY A 277 -16.64 5.62 7.59
N HIS A 278 -15.42 5.15 7.85
CA HIS A 278 -14.43 5.77 8.73
C HIS A 278 -13.32 6.49 7.96
N ARG A 279 -13.12 6.11 6.69
CA ARG A 279 -12.13 6.68 5.78
C ARG A 279 -12.84 7.70 4.87
N ASN A 280 -12.09 8.69 4.35
CA ASN A 280 -12.60 9.86 3.61
C ASN A 280 -13.45 10.81 4.49
N HIS A 281 -12.73 11.66 5.23
CA HIS A 281 -13.00 12.17 6.59
C HIS A 281 -12.75 11.12 7.65
N TYR A 282 -11.51 11.08 8.14
CA TYR A 282 -11.11 10.19 9.22
C TYR A 282 -12.08 10.30 10.41
N ARG A 283 -12.55 9.15 10.86
CA ARG A 283 -13.32 8.97 12.10
C ARG A 283 -12.65 7.85 12.88
N SER A 284 -12.52 8.03 14.19
CA SER A 284 -12.03 6.95 15.05
C SER A 284 -13.03 5.81 15.07
N ASP A 285 -12.55 4.61 15.33
CA ASP A 285 -13.38 3.41 15.38
C ASP A 285 -14.29 3.38 16.63
N GLU A 286 -14.01 4.23 17.63
CA GLU A 286 -14.92 4.55 18.74
C GLU A 286 -16.23 5.23 18.28
N GLN A 287 -16.25 5.80 17.07
CA GLN A 287 -17.41 6.48 16.51
C GLN A 287 -18.07 5.60 15.46
N SER A 288 -19.39 5.72 15.29
CA SER A 288 -20.04 5.11 14.13
C SER A 288 -19.51 5.74 12.84
N GLY A 289 -19.14 4.87 11.88
CA GLY A 289 -18.85 5.23 10.50
C GLY A 289 -20.06 5.90 9.83
N ILE A 290 -19.78 6.71 8.81
CA ILE A 290 -20.82 7.40 8.03
C ILE A 290 -20.95 6.74 6.65
N TYR A 291 -22.11 6.16 6.41
CA TYR A 291 -22.44 5.43 5.19
C TYR A 291 -23.38 6.26 4.30
N THR A 292 -23.29 6.11 2.97
CA THR A 292 -23.94 6.93 1.94
C THR A 292 -25.23 6.34 1.37
N GLY A 293 -25.70 5.20 1.88
CA GLY A 293 -26.95 4.58 1.42
C GLY A 293 -26.71 3.33 0.61
N THR A 294 -27.41 3.19 -0.52
CA THR A 294 -27.36 2.00 -1.37
C THR A 294 -26.52 2.19 -2.64
N ASP A 295 -25.64 3.18 -2.65
CA ASP A 295 -24.77 3.48 -3.79
C ASP A 295 -23.37 3.93 -3.32
N ASP A 296 -22.35 3.35 -3.94
CA ASP A 296 -20.95 3.78 -3.84
C ASP A 296 -20.27 3.66 -5.22
N HIS A 297 -20.99 4.13 -6.24
CA HIS A 297 -20.43 4.36 -7.56
C HIS A 297 -19.63 5.65 -7.59
N ARG A 298 -18.37 5.55 -8.01
CA ARG A 298 -17.33 6.57 -7.84
C ARG A 298 -16.99 7.29 -9.14
N GLY A 299 -17.74 7.01 -10.21
CA GLY A 299 -17.59 7.61 -11.53
C GLY A 299 -16.98 6.64 -12.56
N ILE A 300 -16.16 7.19 -13.45
CA ILE A 300 -15.59 6.52 -14.61
C ILE A 300 -14.06 6.41 -14.47
N VAL A 301 -13.51 5.23 -14.77
CA VAL A 301 -12.07 5.08 -14.98
C VAL A 301 -11.76 5.39 -16.42
N HIS A 302 -11.12 6.53 -16.64
CA HIS A 302 -10.59 6.92 -17.93
C HIS A 302 -9.13 6.46 -18.05
N LEU A 303 -8.92 5.32 -18.70
CA LEU A 303 -7.58 4.75 -18.90
C LEU A 303 -7.16 4.95 -20.36
N TRP A 304 -6.02 5.59 -20.58
CA TRP A 304 -5.26 5.47 -21.82
C TRP A 304 -4.01 4.67 -21.50
N GLY A 305 -3.96 3.43 -21.96
CA GLY A 305 -2.94 2.51 -21.49
C GLY A 305 -3.04 1.12 -22.08
N SER A 306 -2.42 0.17 -21.37
CA SER A 306 -2.63 -1.26 -21.58
C SER A 306 -2.78 -1.94 -20.23
N ILE A 307 -3.48 -3.08 -20.19
CA ILE A 307 -3.67 -3.86 -18.97
C ILE A 307 -3.26 -5.29 -19.24
N VAL A 308 -2.29 -5.76 -18.46
CA VAL A 308 -1.92 -7.17 -18.33
C VAL A 308 -2.16 -7.58 -16.88
N GLN A 309 -2.90 -8.66 -16.66
CA GLN A 309 -3.29 -9.09 -15.33
C GLN A 309 -3.34 -10.61 -15.25
N PHE A 310 -2.88 -11.17 -14.13
CA PHE A 310 -2.93 -12.61 -13.87
C PHE A 310 -4.35 -13.07 -13.50
N LYS A 311 -5.05 -12.30 -12.66
CA LYS A 311 -6.46 -12.50 -12.31
C LYS A 311 -7.30 -11.36 -12.88
N ARG A 312 -8.57 -11.65 -13.18
CA ARG A 312 -9.52 -10.62 -13.61
C ARG A 312 -9.79 -9.65 -12.45
N GLY A 313 -9.42 -8.39 -12.63
CA GLY A 313 -9.83 -7.32 -11.73
C GLY A 313 -11.22 -6.75 -12.05
N TYR A 314 -11.98 -6.44 -10.99
CA TYR A 314 -13.33 -5.91 -11.09
C TYR A 314 -13.32 -4.41 -10.82
N MET A 315 -13.93 -3.61 -11.71
CA MET A 315 -14.10 -2.16 -11.48
C MET A 315 -15.40 -1.82 -10.81
N ASN A 316 -16.50 -2.44 -11.21
CA ASN A 316 -17.80 -2.28 -10.57
C ASN A 316 -18.26 -3.66 -10.07
N ARG A 317 -18.78 -3.69 -8.83
CA ARG A 317 -19.44 -4.86 -8.26
C ARG A 317 -20.87 -4.45 -7.91
N ASN A 318 -21.87 -5.13 -8.47
CA ASN A 318 -23.26 -4.70 -8.40
C ASN A 318 -24.24 -5.87 -8.47
N PHE A 319 -25.55 -5.56 -8.41
CA PHE A 319 -26.63 -6.54 -8.54
C PHE A 319 -26.45 -7.41 -9.80
N PRO A 320 -26.56 -8.77 -9.72
CA PRO A 320 -27.05 -9.56 -8.58
C PRO A 320 -25.97 -10.04 -7.57
N GLY A 321 -24.73 -9.56 -7.62
CA GLY A 321 -23.77 -9.87 -6.56
C GLY A 321 -22.30 -9.52 -6.82
N PRO A 322 -21.48 -9.52 -5.75
CA PRO A 322 -21.84 -9.81 -4.36
C PRO A 322 -22.43 -8.59 -3.62
N TYR A 323 -22.32 -7.39 -4.20
CA TYR A 323 -22.99 -6.19 -3.71
C TYR A 323 -24.33 -6.10 -4.40
N ASN A 324 -25.41 -6.41 -3.69
CA ASN A 324 -26.73 -6.52 -4.28
C ASN A 324 -27.43 -5.15 -4.41
N VAL A 325 -26.70 -4.17 -4.97
CA VAL A 325 -27.13 -2.79 -5.14
C VAL A 325 -26.86 -2.31 -6.56
N SER A 326 -27.54 -1.25 -6.98
CA SER A 326 -27.37 -0.62 -8.29
C SER A 326 -27.21 0.89 -8.09
N PRO A 327 -26.27 1.56 -8.78
CA PRO A 327 -25.36 1.06 -9.82
C PRO A 327 -24.21 0.15 -9.35
N GLY A 328 -23.87 0.13 -8.06
CA GLY A 328 -22.88 -0.78 -7.49
C GLY A 328 -21.84 -0.12 -6.60
N VAL A 329 -20.71 -0.78 -6.44
CA VAL A 329 -19.50 -0.28 -5.78
C VAL A 329 -18.36 -0.22 -6.77
N GLY A 330 -17.76 0.96 -6.92
CA GLY A 330 -16.61 1.20 -7.79
C GLY A 330 -16.97 2.01 -9.03
N TYR A 331 -16.52 1.62 -10.23
CA TYR A 331 -16.48 2.52 -11.39
C TYR A 331 -16.97 1.90 -12.70
N THR A 332 -17.49 2.75 -13.58
CA THR A 332 -17.67 2.45 -15.01
C THR A 332 -16.33 2.50 -15.73
N LYS A 333 -16.18 1.76 -16.83
CA LYS A 333 -14.92 1.67 -17.58
C LYS A 333 -14.99 2.52 -18.85
N ASP A 334 -13.98 3.35 -19.07
CA ASP A 334 -13.70 4.04 -20.32
C ASP A 334 -12.23 3.81 -20.69
N TYR A 335 -11.95 2.71 -21.40
CA TYR A 335 -10.60 2.24 -21.67
C TYR A 335 -10.22 2.47 -23.13
N HIS A 336 -9.07 3.12 -23.30
CA HIS A 336 -8.45 3.48 -24.56
C HIS A 336 -7.03 2.94 -24.57
N TYR A 337 -6.53 2.61 -25.75
CA TYR A 337 -5.16 2.19 -25.89
C TYR A 337 -4.21 3.39 -25.93
N ASP A 338 -3.12 3.33 -25.16
CA ASP A 338 -2.06 4.35 -25.23
C ASP A 338 -1.16 4.11 -26.44
N TRP A 339 -1.20 5.02 -27.40
CA TRP A 339 -0.45 4.91 -28.65
C TRP A 339 1.04 5.16 -28.49
N ASN A 340 1.47 5.83 -27.42
CA ASN A 340 2.88 5.99 -27.10
C ASN A 340 3.54 4.61 -26.94
N LEU A 341 2.78 3.61 -26.45
CA LEU A 341 3.22 2.24 -26.26
C LEU A 341 3.54 1.49 -27.57
N GLN A 342 3.00 1.91 -28.72
CA GLN A 342 3.37 1.31 -30.01
C GLN A 342 4.77 1.71 -30.44
N LEU A 343 5.15 2.95 -30.12
CA LEU A 343 6.41 3.54 -30.53
C LEU A 343 7.50 3.22 -29.50
N ARG A 344 7.17 3.32 -28.21
CA ARG A 344 8.09 3.08 -27.10
C ARG A 344 7.39 2.37 -25.94
N PRO A 345 7.74 1.11 -25.65
CA PRO A 345 7.26 0.48 -24.42
C PRO A 345 7.85 1.20 -23.19
N PRO A 346 7.22 1.07 -22.01
CA PRO A 346 7.81 1.62 -20.80
C PRO A 346 9.22 1.02 -20.56
N PRO A 347 10.12 1.77 -19.91
CA PRO A 347 11.48 1.32 -19.65
C PRO A 347 11.53 -0.08 -19.02
N TYR A 348 12.23 -1.02 -19.65
CA TYR A 348 12.39 -2.40 -19.16
C TYR A 348 11.07 -3.12 -18.83
N PHE A 349 9.97 -2.66 -19.42
CA PHE A 349 8.69 -3.37 -19.35
C PHE A 349 8.82 -4.66 -20.16
N PRO A 350 8.27 -5.80 -19.68
CA PRO A 350 8.42 -7.06 -20.37
C PRO A 350 7.91 -7.00 -21.82
N ASP A 351 8.71 -7.51 -22.77
CA ASP A 351 8.31 -7.58 -24.18
C ASP A 351 7.04 -8.43 -24.34
N LEU A 352 6.07 -7.90 -25.07
CA LEU A 352 4.81 -8.58 -25.37
C LEU A 352 4.90 -9.50 -26.60
N GLN A 353 6.01 -9.44 -27.35
CA GLN A 353 6.25 -10.24 -28.55
C GLN A 353 7.72 -10.65 -28.68
N SER A 354 7.93 -11.82 -29.27
CA SER A 354 9.24 -12.33 -29.66
C SER A 354 9.72 -11.69 -30.97
N ASN A 355 11.01 -11.82 -31.27
CA ASN A 355 11.61 -11.49 -32.56
C ASN A 355 11.03 -12.28 -33.75
N ASP A 356 10.22 -13.33 -33.50
CA ASP A 356 9.55 -14.15 -34.51
C ASP A 356 8.03 -13.88 -34.62
N ASN A 357 7.53 -12.75 -34.11
CA ASN A 357 6.11 -12.39 -34.09
C ASN A 357 5.20 -13.37 -33.31
N SER A 358 5.77 -14.30 -32.52
CA SER A 358 4.99 -15.01 -31.52
C SER A 358 4.64 -14.10 -30.35
N VAL A 359 3.41 -14.19 -29.86
CA VAL A 359 2.99 -13.52 -28.62
C VAL A 359 3.73 -14.18 -27.48
N ILE A 360 4.63 -13.44 -26.83
CA ILE A 360 5.33 -13.92 -25.64
C ILE A 360 4.50 -13.53 -24.42
N LEU A 361 3.96 -14.52 -23.73
CA LEU A 361 3.55 -14.37 -22.33
C LEU A 361 4.77 -14.61 -21.45
N LYS A 362 5.57 -13.56 -21.20
CA LYS A 362 6.68 -13.58 -20.23
C LYS A 362 6.10 -13.35 -18.84
N MET A 363 5.71 -14.42 -18.15
CA MET A 363 5.53 -14.39 -16.71
C MET A 363 6.93 -14.40 -16.07
N ALA A 364 7.53 -13.23 -15.91
CA ALA A 364 8.76 -13.10 -15.14
C ALA A 364 8.39 -12.91 -13.67
N SER A 365 8.46 -13.97 -12.85
CA SER A 365 8.51 -13.80 -11.39
C SER A 365 9.87 -13.19 -11.05
N TYR A 366 9.90 -12.05 -10.37
CA TYR A 366 11.12 -11.49 -9.80
C TYR A 366 11.14 -11.85 -8.32
N GLY A 367 11.83 -12.94 -7.99
CA GLY A 367 12.04 -13.39 -6.61
C GLY A 367 13.30 -14.25 -6.59
N GLU A 368 14.15 -14.08 -5.58
CA GLU A 368 15.34 -14.91 -5.41
C GLU A 368 14.91 -16.39 -5.28
N ALA A 369 15.34 -17.21 -6.24
CA ALA A 369 15.22 -18.65 -6.11
C ALA A 369 16.12 -19.11 -4.96
N LYS A 370 15.53 -19.47 -3.80
CA LYS A 370 16.25 -20.26 -2.80
C LYS A 370 16.60 -21.60 -3.44
N SER A 371 17.88 -21.80 -3.77
CA SER A 371 18.40 -23.12 -4.11
C SER A 371 18.39 -23.97 -2.84
N HIS A 372 17.54 -24.98 -2.82
CA HIS A 372 17.65 -26.07 -1.86
C HIS A 372 18.85 -26.94 -2.28
N GLU A 373 19.89 -27.00 -1.44
CA GLU A 373 20.72 -28.20 -1.31
C GLU A 373 20.07 -29.16 -0.30
#